data_AF-A0A433HU09-F1
#
_entry.id   AF-A0A433HU09-F1
#
_cell.length_a   1.000
_cell.length_b   1.000
_cell.length_c   1.000
_cell.angle_alpha   90.00
_cell.angle_beta   90.00
_cell.angle_gamma   90.00
#
_symmetry.space_group_name_H-M   'P 1'
#
loop_
_entity.id
_entity.type
_entity.pdbx_description
1 polymer ?
#
loop_
_entity_poly.entity_id
_entity_poly.type
_entity_poly.pdbx_seq_one_letter_code
_entity_poly.pdbx_strand_id
1 'polypeptide(L)' 'MYAERLMIETDSLGNPCQLLQLPPNAKLEVIVLVLEKTQLPIRRQPPSSIAGKGEILGDIMSPVVAETDWDVLR' A
#
# COMPACT_ATOMS: atom_id res chain seq x y z
N MET A 1 -24.38 -28.85 5.23
CA MET A 1 -23.93 -27.58 4.64
C MET A 1 -22.42 -27.64 4.55
N TYR A 2 -21.84 -27.39 3.39
CA TYR A 2 -20.40 -27.40 3.15
C TYR A 2 -20.04 -26.05 2.52
N ALA A 3 -18.96 -25.43 2.99
CA ALA A 3 -18.51 -24.12 2.54
C ALA A 3 -17.04 -24.23 2.12
N GLU A 4 -16.73 -23.81 0.89
CA GLU A 4 -15.37 -23.73 0.39
C GLU A 4 -14.86 -22.30 0.50
N ARG A 5 -13.61 -22.15 0.97
CA ARG A 5 -12.92 -20.85 1.00
C ARG A 5 -12.01 -20.74 -0.21
N LEU A 6 -12.39 -19.92 -1.18
CA LEU A 6 -11.54 -19.54 -2.30
C LEU A 6 -11.05 -18.10 -2.13
N MET A 7 -9.76 -17.86 -2.39
CA MET A 7 -9.19 -16.51 -2.47
C MET A 7 -9.25 -16.03 -3.92
N ILE A 8 -9.90 -14.89 -4.16
CA ILE A 8 -10.07 -14.30 -5.49
C ILE A 8 -9.44 -12.90 -5.46
N GLU A 9 -8.59 -12.63 -6.44
CA GLU A 9 -8.04 -11.29 -6.68
C GLU A 9 -9.00 -10.48 -7.57
N THR A 10 -9.00 -9.16 -7.38
CA THR A 10 -9.77 -8.22 -8.19
C THR A 10 -8.86 -7.31 -9.01
N ASP A 11 -9.30 -6.94 -10.21
CA ASP A 11 -8.63 -5.96 -11.05
C ASP A 11 -8.75 -4.52 -10.49
N SER A 12 -8.19 -3.55 -11.21
CA SER A 12 -8.22 -2.12 -10.84
C SER A 12 -9.62 -1.50 -10.86
N LEU A 13 -10.60 -2.15 -11.47
CA LEU A 13 -12.01 -1.73 -11.50
C LEU A 13 -12.85 -2.49 -10.45
N GLY A 14 -12.26 -3.45 -9.74
CA GLY A 14 -12.92 -4.26 -8.72
C GLY A 14 -13.60 -5.52 -9.26
N ASN A 15 -13.35 -5.91 -10.52
CA ASN A 15 -13.88 -7.16 -11.07
C ASN A 15 -13.02 -8.34 -10.61
N PRO A 16 -13.62 -9.49 -10.24
CA PRO A 16 -12.86 -10.69 -9.95
C PRO A 16 -12.09 -11.16 -11.20
N CYS A 17 -10.79 -11.38 -11.06
CA CYS A 17 -9.93 -11.85 -12.15
C CYS A 17 -10.30 -13.27 -12.62
N GLN A 18 -10.93 -14.05 -11.75
CA GLN A 18 -11.39 -15.40 -12.06
C GLN A 18 -12.77 -15.67 -11.44
N LEU A 19 -13.68 -16.20 -12.26
CA LEU A 19 -15.01 -16.62 -11.83
C LEU A 19 -15.03 -18.13 -11.54
N LEU A 20 -15.69 -18.51 -10.45
CA LEU A 20 -15.94 -19.90 -10.10
C LEU A 20 -16.85 -20.56 -11.14
N GLN A 21 -16.53 -21.80 -11.51
CA GLN A 21 -17.48 -22.65 -12.24
C GLN A 21 -18.53 -23.16 -11.24
N LEU A 22 -19.79 -22.81 -11.49
CA LEU A 22 -20.91 -23.15 -10.62
C LEU A 22 -21.68 -24.36 -11.18
N PRO A 23 -22.21 -25.23 -10.30
CA PRO A 23 -23.02 -26.36 -10.74
C PRO A 23 -24.35 -25.90 -11.37
N PRO A 24 -24.84 -26.58 -12.42
CA PRO A 24 -26.08 -26.22 -13.08
C PRO A 24 -27.29 -26.40 -12.15
N ASN A 25 -28.25 -25.47 -12.23
CA ASN A 25 -29.52 -25.49 -11.47
C ASN A 25 -29.38 -25.54 -9.94
N ALA A 26 -28.25 -25.09 -9.38
CA ALA A 26 -28.04 -25.04 -7.94
C ALA A 26 -28.45 -23.70 -7.30
N LYS A 27 -28.91 -23.73 -6.04
CA LYS A 27 -29.03 -22.55 -5.19
C LYS A 27 -27.78 -22.42 -4.33
N LEU A 28 -27.17 -21.24 -4.35
CA LEU A 28 -25.87 -20.99 -3.72
C LEU A 28 -25.98 -19.75 -2.83
N GLU A 29 -25.33 -19.80 -1.68
CA GLU A 29 -25.14 -18.67 -0.77
C GLU A 29 -23.64 -18.32 -0.77
N VAL A 30 -23.30 -17.07 -1.04
CA VAL A 30 -21.91 -16.61 -1.20
C VAL A 30 -21.60 -15.57 -0.13
N ILE A 31 -20.50 -15.76 0.58
CA ILE A 31 -19.97 -14.82 1.57
C ILE A 31 -18.67 -14.25 1.03
N VAL A 32 -18.60 -12.94 0.88
CA VAL A 32 -17.40 -12.23 0.39
C VAL A 32 -16.73 -11.51 1.57
N LEU A 33 -15.44 -11.76 1.77
CA LEU A 33 -14.61 -11.10 2.78
C LEU A 33 -13.49 -10.31 2.10
N VAL A 34 -13.49 -9.00 2.27
CA VAL A 34 -12.40 -8.13 1.80
C VAL A 34 -11.31 -8.12 2.86
N LEU A 35 -10.18 -8.78 2.58
CA LEU A 35 -9.08 -8.92 3.55
C LEU A 35 -8.28 -7.62 3.71
N GLU A 36 -7.94 -6.97 2.60
CA GLU A 36 -7.21 -5.71 2.58
C GLU A 36 -7.74 -4.85 1.44
N LYS A 37 -7.94 -3.56 1.72
CA LYS A 37 -8.18 -2.56 0.68
C LYS A 37 -6.88 -1.79 0.52
N THR A 38 -6.06 -2.15 -0.47
CA THR A 38 -4.83 -1.43 -0.77
C THR A 38 -5.19 -0.06 -1.34
N GLN A 39 -5.50 0.91 -0.48
CA GLN A 39 -5.34 2.31 -0.83
C GLN A 39 -3.84 2.52 -0.91
N LEU A 40 -3.29 2.54 -2.13
CA LEU A 40 -1.91 3.00 -2.33
C LEU A 40 -1.81 4.35 -1.60
N PRO A 41 -0.94 4.47 -0.58
CA PRO A 41 -0.87 5.69 0.19
C PRO A 41 -0.51 6.82 -0.76
N ILE A 42 -1.38 7.82 -0.86
CA ILE A 42 -1.10 9.03 -1.62
C ILE A 42 0.15 9.63 -0.98
N ARG A 43 1.29 9.49 -1.66
CA ARG A 43 2.55 10.05 -1.20
C ARG A 43 2.36 11.55 -1.08
N ARG A 44 2.59 12.12 0.11
CA ARG A 44 2.49 13.57 0.32
C ARG A 44 3.39 14.27 -0.68
N GLN A 45 2.82 15.22 -1.43
CA GLN A 45 3.55 16.06 -2.35
C GLN A 45 3.62 17.48 -1.80
N PRO A 46 4.75 18.18 -1.98
CA PRO A 46 4.81 19.60 -1.68
C PRO A 46 3.83 20.38 -2.59
N PRO A 47 3.30 21.53 -2.13
CA PRO A 47 2.52 22.43 -2.98
C PRO A 47 3.26 22.80 -4.27
N SER A 48 2.52 23.02 -5.36
CA SER A 48 3.07 23.44 -6.66
C SER A 48 3.88 24.74 -6.59
N SER A 49 3.58 25.59 -5.59
CA SER A 49 4.30 26.83 -5.35
C SER A 49 5.76 26.61 -4.95
N ILE A 50 6.13 25.46 -4.36
CA ILE A 50 7.47 25.17 -3.83
C ILE A 50 8.12 23.91 -4.42
N ALA A 51 7.34 23.01 -5.02
CA ALA A 51 7.85 21.77 -5.63
C ALA A 51 8.94 22.06 -6.66
N GLY A 52 10.14 21.48 -6.47
CA GLY A 52 11.27 21.62 -7.39
C GLY A 52 11.97 22.98 -7.37
N LYS A 53 11.60 23.90 -6.47
CA LYS A 53 12.21 25.23 -6.36
C LYS A 53 13.21 25.38 -5.22
N GLY A 54 13.42 24.32 -4.42
CA GLY A 54 14.41 24.32 -3.35
C GLY A 54 15.81 24.19 -3.92
N GLU A 55 16.75 24.97 -3.39
CA GLU A 55 18.17 24.87 -3.68
C GLU A 55 18.90 24.40 -2.42
N ILE A 56 19.84 23.48 -2.58
CA ILE A 56 20.70 23.02 -1.50
C ILE A 56 21.91 23.96 -1.43
N LEU A 57 21.99 24.77 -0.39
CA LEU A 57 23.05 25.77 -0.21
C LEU A 57 24.32 25.24 0.46
N GLY A 58 24.34 23.97 0.87
CA GLY A 58 25.45 23.39 1.61
C GLY A 58 25.36 21.86 1.67
N ASP A 59 26.27 21.25 2.42
CA ASP A 59 26.24 19.80 2.59
C ASP A 59 25.09 19.39 3.51
N ILE A 60 24.20 18.55 2.99
CA ILE A 60 23.06 17.97 3.71
C ILE A 60 23.24 16.48 4.01
N MET A 61 24.31 15.88 3.51
CA MET A 61 24.59 14.46 3.65
C MET A 61 25.51 14.21 4.84
N SER A 62 26.46 15.11 5.10
CA SER A 62 27.38 14.98 6.21
C SER A 62 26.72 15.27 7.56
N PRO A 63 27.01 14.48 8.61
CA PRO A 63 26.60 14.80 9.97
C PRO A 63 27.12 16.16 10.42
N VAL A 64 26.29 16.93 11.12
CA VAL A 64 26.70 18.23 11.67
C VAL A 64 27.69 18.09 12.85
N VAL A 65 27.70 16.92 13.50
CA VAL A 65 28.55 16.59 14.65
C VAL A 65 29.57 15.52 14.28
N ALA A 66 30.77 15.61 14.85
CA ALA A 66 31.80 14.60 14.67
C ALA A 66 31.35 13.26 15.28
N GLU A 67 31.81 12.16 14.69
CA GLU A 67 31.45 10.80 15.13
C GLU A 67 31.85 10.52 16.58
N THR A 68 32.96 11.10 17.04
CA THR A 68 33.44 11.00 18.42
C THR A 68 32.45 11.58 19.44
N ASP A 69 31.60 12.50 19.00
CA ASP A 69 30.64 13.21 19.84
C ASP A 69 29.26 12.52 19.84
N TRP A 70 29.10 11.37 19.19
CA TRP A 70 27.83 10.65 19.16
C TRP A 70 27.50 9.95 20.49
N ASP A 71 28.52 9.57 21.27
CA ASP A 71 28.39 8.80 22.51
C ASP A 71 28.31 9.68 23.78
N VAL A 72 27.82 10.92 23.67
CA VAL A 72 27.76 11.91 24.77
C VAL A 72 26.81 11.58 25.93
N LEU A 73 26.06 10.48 25.87
CA LEU A 73 25.11 10.05 26.91
C LEU A 73 25.39 8.64 27.47
N ARG A 74 26.62 8.12 27.35
CA ARG A 74 27.01 6.87 28.00
C ARG A 74 27.46 7.05 29.45
#